data_AF-A0A268KAV2-F1
#
_entry.id   AF-A0A268KAV2-F1
#
_cell.length_a   1.000
_cell.length_b   1.000
_cell.length_c   1.000
_cell.angle_alpha   90.00
_cell.angle_beta   90.00
_cell.angle_gamma   90.00
#
_symmetry.space_group_name_H-M   'P 1'
#
loop_
_entity.id
_entity.type
_entity.pdbx_description
1 polymer ?
#
loop_
_entity_poly.entity_id
_entity_poly.type
_entity_poly.pdbx_seq_one_letter_code
_entity_poly.pdbx_strand_id
1 'polypeptide(L)'
;MATPVSVNEKKDFIRWFLNHYQLKRRECVWILNYLMSHDQLMEKVHFVEQAQYCPRGLIMSTHCVDKVPFRFYKENVMTTDAEKSFHDIRLNRDEDIFIQLNFHASNQAHQYAAVLEENPFVPKHLQVNEKDGIVAEQFLQNSIERFQREKLLQLIDEALDKQDKTAFSALTEKLNQLKETEKNGSLR
;
A
#
# COMPACT_ATOMS: atom_id res chain seq x y z
N MET A 1 0.77 -20.62 3.80
CA MET A 1 0.98 -21.30 2.51
C MET A 1 0.36 -20.41 1.45
N ALA A 2 1.18 -19.70 0.66
CA ALA A 2 0.66 -18.82 -0.39
C ALA A 2 0.15 -19.69 -1.54
N THR A 3 -1.12 -19.57 -1.88
CA THR A 3 -1.67 -20.14 -3.10
C THR A 3 -0.98 -19.47 -4.30
N PRO A 4 -0.38 -20.24 -5.22
CA PRO A 4 0.24 -19.66 -6.40
C PRO A 4 -0.82 -18.90 -7.21
N VAL A 5 -0.56 -17.61 -7.47
CA VAL A 5 -1.48 -16.75 -8.22
C VAL A 5 -1.58 -17.28 -9.65
N SER A 6 -2.79 -17.51 -10.13
CA SER A 6 -3.00 -18.04 -11.47
C SER A 6 -2.74 -16.98 -12.55
N VAL A 7 -2.32 -17.42 -13.73
CA VAL A 7 -2.11 -16.55 -14.91
C VAL A 7 -3.40 -15.79 -15.26
N ASN A 8 -4.56 -16.42 -15.10
CA ASN A 8 -5.86 -15.81 -15.38
C ASN A 8 -6.16 -14.66 -14.42
N GLU A 9 -5.92 -14.82 -13.11
CA GLU A 9 -6.10 -13.74 -12.13
C GLU A 9 -5.19 -12.55 -12.44
N LYS A 10 -3.93 -12.81 -12.83
CA LYS A 10 -2.99 -11.75 -13.25
C LYS A 10 -3.52 -10.98 -14.47
N LYS A 11 -4.04 -11.68 -15.48
CA LYS A 11 -4.61 -11.04 -16.69
C LYS A 11 -5.87 -10.23 -16.38
N ASP A 12 -6.76 -10.79 -15.57
CA ASP A 12 -8.00 -10.10 -15.17
C ASP A 12 -7.67 -8.86 -14.34
N PHE A 13 -6.67 -8.94 -13.46
CA PHE A 13 -6.15 -7.78 -12.74
C PHE A 13 -5.61 -6.71 -13.69
N ILE A 14 -4.75 -7.05 -14.65
CA ILE A 14 -4.21 -6.08 -15.62
C ILE A 14 -5.35 -5.41 -16.39
N ARG A 15 -6.33 -6.18 -16.85
CA ARG A 15 -7.50 -5.66 -17.58
C ARG A 15 -8.32 -4.72 -16.71
N TRP A 16 -8.61 -5.11 -15.47
CA TRP A 16 -9.29 -4.25 -14.51
C TRP A 16 -8.51 -2.96 -14.25
N PHE A 17 -7.19 -3.06 -14.02
CA PHE A 17 -6.32 -1.93 -13.74
C PHE A 17 -6.29 -0.91 -14.89
N LEU A 18 -6.11 -1.38 -16.13
CA LEU A 18 -6.07 -0.52 -17.31
C LEU A 18 -7.41 0.17 -17.61
N ASN A 19 -8.53 -0.43 -17.20
CA ASN A 19 -9.86 0.16 -17.37
C ASN A 19 -10.18 1.23 -16.31
N HIS A 20 -9.62 1.12 -15.10
CA HIS A 20 -9.93 2.00 -13.97
C HIS A 20 -8.89 3.10 -13.75
N TYR A 21 -7.65 2.91 -14.21
CA TYR A 21 -6.55 3.83 -13.93
C TYR A 21 -5.78 4.24 -15.18
N GLN A 22 -5.41 5.52 -15.23
CA GLN A 22 -4.58 6.08 -16.29
C GLN A 22 -3.11 6.18 -15.85
N LEU A 23 -2.23 5.47 -16.55
CA LEU A 23 -0.79 5.51 -16.35
C LEU A 23 -0.18 6.84 -16.84
N LYS A 24 0.84 7.36 -16.13
CA LYS A 24 1.53 8.62 -16.49
C LYS A 24 2.26 8.55 -17.83
N ARG A 25 2.67 7.35 -18.25
CA ARG A 25 3.34 7.06 -19.52
C ARG A 25 2.49 6.08 -20.30
N ARG A 26 2.26 6.38 -21.59
CA ARG A 26 1.47 5.50 -22.47
C ARG A 26 2.19 4.21 -22.81
N GLU A 27 3.52 4.24 -22.83
CA GLU A 27 4.36 3.09 -23.16
C GLU A 27 4.19 1.98 -22.10
N CYS A 28 3.92 2.35 -20.84
CA CYS A 28 3.56 1.41 -19.77
C CYS A 28 2.30 0.60 -20.10
N VAL A 29 1.31 1.21 -20.74
CA VAL A 29 0.08 0.53 -21.20
C VAL A 29 0.43 -0.52 -22.26
N TRP A 30 1.37 -0.22 -23.15
CA TRP A 30 1.84 -1.18 -24.15
C TRP A 30 2.59 -2.34 -23.53
N ILE A 31 3.44 -2.08 -22.53
CA ILE A 31 4.13 -3.15 -21.79
C ILE A 31 3.11 -4.08 -21.14
N LEU A 32 2.11 -3.55 -20.43
CA LEU A 32 1.09 -4.38 -19.77
C LEU A 32 0.23 -5.17 -20.78
N ASN A 33 -0.18 -4.56 -21.88
CA ASN A 33 -0.91 -5.26 -22.94
C ASN A 33 -0.06 -6.34 -23.63
N TYR A 34 1.24 -6.10 -23.79
CA TYR A 34 2.16 -7.09 -24.34
C TYR A 34 2.30 -8.30 -23.41
N LEU A 35 2.47 -8.08 -22.11
CA LEU A 35 2.51 -9.15 -21.12
C LEU A 35 1.20 -9.95 -21.08
N MET A 36 0.05 -9.26 -21.12
CA MET A 36 -1.27 -9.90 -21.13
C MET A 36 -1.52 -10.77 -22.37
N SER A 37 -0.90 -10.45 -23.51
CA SER A 37 -1.05 -11.21 -24.77
C SER A 37 -0.16 -12.46 -24.86
N HIS A 38 0.79 -12.65 -23.94
CA HIS A 38 1.73 -13.76 -23.95
C HIS A 38 1.66 -14.54 -22.63
N ASP A 39 0.97 -15.67 -22.64
CA ASP A 39 0.72 -16.50 -21.46
C ASP A 39 2.01 -16.97 -20.78
N GLN A 40 2.99 -17.39 -21.58
CA GLN A 40 4.32 -17.80 -21.09
C GLN A 40 5.08 -16.69 -20.36
N LEU A 41 4.89 -15.43 -20.78
CA LEU A 41 5.46 -14.27 -20.08
C LEU A 41 4.71 -14.01 -18.78
N MET A 42 3.38 -14.12 -18.82
CA MET A 42 2.52 -13.87 -17.67
C MET A 42 2.76 -14.87 -16.53
N GLU A 43 3.20 -16.10 -16.83
CA GLU A 43 3.66 -17.07 -15.82
C GLU A 43 4.87 -16.56 -15.01
N LYS A 44 5.78 -15.81 -15.65
CA LYS A 44 7.02 -15.27 -15.07
C LYS A 44 6.89 -13.86 -14.52
N VAL A 45 5.70 -13.27 -14.62
CA VAL A 45 5.44 -11.94 -14.08
C VAL A 45 4.92 -12.07 -12.67
N HIS A 46 5.56 -11.38 -11.74
CA HIS A 46 5.19 -11.34 -10.34
C HIS A 46 4.79 -9.92 -9.96
N PHE A 47 3.59 -9.74 -9.43
CA PHE A 47 3.20 -8.43 -8.88
C PHE A 47 3.73 -8.34 -7.46
N VAL A 48 4.59 -7.37 -7.19
CA VAL A 48 5.26 -7.25 -5.89
C VAL A 48 5.31 -5.81 -5.41
N GLU A 49 5.49 -5.65 -4.11
CA GLU A 49 5.93 -4.39 -3.53
C GLU A 49 7.45 -4.28 -3.55
N GLN A 50 7.93 -3.03 -3.58
CA GLN A 50 9.37 -2.71 -3.54
C GLN A 50 10.17 -3.40 -4.67
N ALA A 51 9.67 -3.35 -5.90
CA ALA A 51 10.31 -3.97 -7.07
C ALA A 51 11.73 -3.43 -7.37
N GLN A 52 12.14 -2.32 -6.73
CA GLN A 52 13.49 -1.76 -6.80
C GLN A 52 14.60 -2.70 -6.33
N TYR A 53 14.29 -3.70 -5.50
CA TYR A 53 15.26 -4.70 -5.03
C TYR A 53 15.33 -5.94 -5.92
N CYS A 54 14.40 -6.08 -6.87
CA CYS A 54 14.34 -7.24 -7.74
C CYS A 54 15.38 -7.13 -8.86
N PRO A 55 15.92 -8.27 -9.35
CA PRO A 55 16.88 -8.27 -10.45
C PRO A 55 16.28 -7.69 -11.74
N ARG A 56 14.97 -7.88 -11.96
CA ARG A 56 14.19 -7.24 -13.04
C ARG A 56 12.95 -6.56 -12.50
N GLY A 57 13.15 -5.39 -11.92
CA GLY A 57 12.08 -4.58 -11.32
C GLY A 57 11.47 -3.58 -12.29
N LEU A 58 10.15 -3.57 -12.40
CA LEU A 58 9.39 -2.66 -13.24
C LEU A 58 8.43 -1.85 -12.38
N ILE A 59 8.65 -0.55 -12.29
CA ILE A 59 7.81 0.36 -11.49
C ILE A 59 7.04 1.26 -12.43
N MET A 60 5.72 1.24 -12.34
CA MET A 60 4.84 2.14 -13.10
C MET A 60 3.94 2.91 -12.16
N SER A 61 3.67 4.18 -12.49
CA SER A 61 2.81 5.04 -11.68
C SER A 61 1.68 5.66 -12.49
N THR A 62 0.52 5.80 -11.87
CA THR A 62 -0.67 6.46 -12.43
C THR A 62 -0.66 7.95 -12.16
N HIS A 63 -1.48 8.72 -12.88
CA HIS A 63 -1.59 10.17 -12.69
C HIS A 63 -2.08 10.57 -11.29
N CYS A 64 -2.76 9.66 -10.59
CA CYS A 64 -3.35 9.89 -9.28
C CYS A 64 -2.34 9.89 -8.12
N VAL A 65 -1.06 9.63 -8.38
CA VAL A 65 0.00 9.57 -7.35
C VAL A 65 1.20 10.41 -7.75
N ASP A 66 1.82 11.10 -6.79
CA ASP A 66 3.03 11.90 -7.05
C ASP A 66 4.31 11.05 -6.97
N LYS A 67 4.36 10.00 -7.78
CA LYS A 67 5.54 9.13 -7.95
C LYS A 67 6.06 9.21 -9.38
N VAL A 68 7.31 8.76 -9.56
CA VAL A 68 7.97 8.69 -10.87
C VAL A 68 7.15 7.86 -11.86
N PRO A 69 6.98 8.32 -13.12
CA PRO A 69 6.09 7.64 -14.08
C PRO A 69 6.49 6.20 -14.40
N PHE A 70 7.78 5.97 -14.57
CA PHE A 70 8.35 4.69 -15.00
C PHE A 70 9.78 4.55 -14.49
N ARG A 71 10.12 3.36 -14.00
CA ARG A 71 11.51 2.92 -13.79
C ARG A 71 11.62 1.44 -14.10
N PHE A 72 12.73 1.07 -14.72
CA PHE A 72 13.12 -0.30 -14.93
C PHE A 72 14.50 -0.54 -14.33
N TYR A 73 14.58 -1.56 -13.49
CA TYR A 73 15.78 -2.04 -12.84
C TYR A 73 16.16 -3.35 -13.51
N LYS A 74 17.39 -3.43 -14.01
CA LYS A 74 18.00 -4.63 -14.56
C LYS A 74 19.36 -4.80 -13.90
N GLU A 75 19.43 -5.67 -12.90
CA GLU A 75 20.61 -5.89 -12.07
C GLU A 75 21.18 -4.55 -11.53
N ASN A 76 22.32 -4.11 -12.07
CA ASN A 76 23.00 -2.88 -11.67
C ASN A 76 22.60 -1.64 -12.50
N VAL A 77 21.75 -1.81 -13.51
CA VAL A 77 21.34 -0.74 -14.43
C VAL A 77 19.92 -0.30 -14.10
N MET A 78 19.74 0.99 -13.85
CA MET A 78 18.42 1.62 -13.76
C MET A 78 18.20 2.50 -14.99
N THR A 79 17.07 2.31 -15.67
CA THR A 79 16.63 3.17 -16.77
C THR A 79 15.25 3.74 -16.51
N THR A 80 15.02 4.97 -16.98
CA THR A 80 13.73 5.65 -16.99
C THR A 80 13.09 5.65 -18.38
N ASP A 81 13.79 5.09 -19.37
CA ASP A 81 13.33 4.98 -20.76
C ASP A 81 12.47 3.73 -20.94
N ALA A 82 11.17 3.93 -21.05
CA ALA A 82 10.19 2.87 -21.21
C ALA A 82 10.31 2.13 -22.56
N GLU A 83 10.76 2.80 -23.62
CA GLU A 83 10.89 2.18 -24.94
C GLU A 83 12.05 1.19 -24.97
N LYS A 84 13.20 1.58 -24.40
CA LYS A 84 14.35 0.66 -24.24
C LYS A 84 14.03 -0.51 -23.34
N SER A 85 13.34 -0.26 -22.22
CA SER A 85 12.87 -1.33 -21.34
C SER A 85 11.91 -2.28 -22.04
N PHE A 86 11.00 -1.75 -22.85
CA PHE A 86 10.07 -2.57 -23.62
C PHE A 86 10.79 -3.45 -24.65
N HIS A 87 11.81 -2.89 -25.32
CA HIS A 87 12.65 -3.67 -26.24
C HIS A 87 13.40 -4.80 -25.52
N ASP A 88 13.98 -4.51 -24.35
CA ASP A 88 14.67 -5.52 -23.52
C ASP A 88 13.74 -6.65 -23.06
N ILE A 89 12.53 -6.33 -22.61
CA ILE A 89 11.51 -7.32 -22.20
C ILE A 89 11.11 -8.22 -23.39
N ARG A 90 11.02 -7.66 -24.59
CA ARG A 90 10.67 -8.43 -25.81
C ARG A 90 11.76 -9.41 -26.23
N LEU A 91 13.02 -9.10 -25.94
CA LEU A 91 14.18 -9.95 -26.24
C LEU A 91 14.38 -11.02 -25.16
N ASN A 92 14.30 -10.63 -23.89
CA ASN A 92 14.57 -11.50 -22.73
C ASN A 92 13.26 -12.01 -22.13
N ARG A 93 12.59 -12.92 -22.84
CA ARG A 93 11.28 -13.46 -22.47
C ARG A 93 11.35 -14.56 -21.40
N ASP A 94 12.54 -15.10 -21.18
CA ASP A 94 12.70 -16.27 -20.34
C ASP A 94 12.96 -15.96 -18.86
N GLU A 95 13.13 -14.68 -18.52
CA GLU A 95 13.47 -14.22 -17.17
C GLU A 95 12.23 -13.69 -16.43
N ASP A 96 12.22 -13.86 -15.10
CA ASP A 96 11.17 -13.34 -14.22
C ASP A 96 11.12 -11.82 -14.21
N ILE A 97 9.91 -11.26 -14.17
CA ILE A 97 9.66 -9.81 -14.21
C ILE A 97 8.83 -9.42 -13.00
N PHE A 98 9.35 -8.52 -12.19
CA PHE A 98 8.71 -8.05 -10.96
C PHE A 98 8.06 -6.70 -11.21
N ILE A 99 6.73 -6.62 -11.13
CA ILE A 99 5.98 -5.40 -11.46
C ILE A 99 5.39 -4.80 -10.20
N GLN A 100 5.67 -3.51 -10.00
CA GLN A 100 5.04 -2.68 -8.98
C GLN A 100 4.20 -1.59 -9.64
N LEU A 101 2.92 -1.54 -9.28
CA LEU A 101 1.99 -0.52 -9.76
C LEU A 101 1.66 0.46 -8.63
N ASN A 102 1.93 1.73 -8.86
CA ASN A 102 1.56 2.79 -7.92
C ASN A 102 0.28 3.50 -8.40
N PHE A 103 -0.80 3.33 -7.64
CA PHE A 103 -2.09 3.95 -7.94
C PHE A 103 -2.85 4.30 -6.67
N HIS A 104 -3.82 5.20 -6.82
CA HIS A 104 -4.64 5.63 -5.69
C HIS A 104 -5.52 4.47 -5.19
N ALA A 105 -5.57 4.30 -3.88
CA ALA A 105 -6.31 3.22 -3.21
C ALA A 105 -5.82 1.79 -3.53
N SER A 106 -4.51 1.61 -3.81
CA SER A 106 -3.90 0.28 -3.99
C SER A 106 -4.21 -0.69 -2.86
N ASN A 107 -4.26 -0.20 -1.61
CA ASN A 107 -4.50 -1.01 -0.41
C ASN A 107 -5.98 -1.38 -0.21
N GLN A 108 -6.89 -0.76 -0.96
CA GLN A 108 -8.34 -1.04 -0.92
C GLN A 108 -8.80 -1.90 -2.10
N ALA A 109 -7.95 -2.07 -3.12
CA ALA A 109 -8.27 -2.85 -4.31
C ALA A 109 -8.07 -4.35 -4.03
N HIS A 110 -9.16 -5.06 -3.80
CA HIS A 110 -9.14 -6.51 -3.59
C HIS A 110 -8.48 -7.27 -4.74
N GLN A 111 -8.67 -6.83 -5.99
CA GLN A 111 -8.03 -7.44 -7.16
C GLN A 111 -6.50 -7.34 -7.10
N TYR A 112 -5.95 -6.24 -6.56
CA TYR A 112 -4.51 -6.05 -6.45
C TYR A 112 -3.94 -6.90 -5.32
N ALA A 113 -4.61 -6.93 -4.15
CA ALA A 113 -4.20 -7.76 -3.03
C ALA A 113 -4.21 -9.27 -3.37
N ALA A 114 -5.13 -9.71 -4.25
CA ALA A 114 -5.22 -11.10 -4.68
C ALA A 114 -4.06 -11.55 -5.58
N VAL A 115 -3.47 -10.64 -6.35
CA VAL A 115 -2.35 -10.96 -7.26
C VAL A 115 -0.98 -10.63 -6.68
N LEU A 116 -0.94 -10.03 -5.49
CA LEU A 116 0.29 -9.59 -4.85
C LEU A 116 1.07 -10.79 -4.31
N GLU A 117 2.34 -10.86 -4.71
CA GLU A 117 3.27 -11.94 -4.37
C GLU A 117 4.34 -11.42 -3.41
N GLU A 118 4.86 -12.32 -2.56
CA GLU A 118 5.97 -11.99 -1.67
C GLU A 118 7.24 -11.72 -2.46
N ASN A 119 7.94 -10.64 -2.13
CA ASN A 119 9.19 -10.28 -2.79
C ASN A 119 10.40 -10.88 -2.05
N PRO A 120 11.07 -11.91 -2.60
CA PRO A 120 12.18 -12.59 -1.93
C PRO A 120 13.46 -11.74 -1.88
N PHE A 121 13.54 -10.67 -2.68
CA PHE A 121 14.72 -9.83 -2.82
C PHE A 121 14.75 -8.65 -1.85
N VAL A 122 13.64 -8.39 -1.13
CA VAL A 122 13.63 -7.36 -0.10
C VAL A 122 14.58 -7.78 1.03
N PRO A 123 15.52 -6.92 1.47
CA PRO A 123 16.37 -7.22 2.61
C PRO A 123 15.51 -7.61 3.81
N LYS A 124 15.80 -8.74 4.47
CA LYS A 124 15.02 -9.25 5.62
C LYS A 124 14.82 -8.22 6.75
N HIS A 125 15.69 -7.21 6.85
CA HIS A 125 15.57 -6.09 7.79
C HIS A 125 14.42 -5.11 7.47
N LEU A 126 13.89 -5.13 6.24
CA LEU A 126 12.75 -4.36 5.77
C LEU A 126 11.48 -5.20 5.58
N GLN A 127 11.59 -6.55 5.56
CA GLN A 127 10.48 -7.43 5.20
C GLN A 127 9.34 -7.43 6.22
N VAL A 128 9.62 -7.37 7.52
CA VAL A 128 8.64 -7.05 8.58
C VAL A 128 9.46 -6.58 9.77
N ASN A 129 9.57 -5.27 9.97
CA ASN A 129 9.95 -4.77 11.29
C ASN A 129 8.65 -4.81 12.08
N GLU A 130 8.47 -5.79 12.98
CA GLU A 130 7.35 -5.83 13.95
C GLU A 130 7.18 -4.47 14.68
N LYS A 131 8.23 -3.64 14.67
CA LYS A 131 8.25 -2.25 15.10
C LYS A 131 7.30 -1.32 14.35
N ASP A 132 7.09 -1.47 13.04
CA ASP A 132 6.17 -0.59 12.29
C ASP A 132 4.70 -0.94 12.57
N GLY A 133 4.40 -2.22 12.81
CA GLY A 133 3.09 -2.65 13.30
C GLY A 133 2.80 -2.04 14.68
N ILE A 134 3.77 -2.11 15.59
CA ILE A 134 3.66 -1.49 16.92
C ILE A 134 3.51 0.03 16.83
N VAL A 135 4.27 0.71 15.95
CA VAL A 135 4.17 2.17 15.78
C VAL A 135 2.83 2.57 15.15
N ALA A 136 2.32 1.80 14.18
CA ALA A 136 1.01 2.05 13.59
C ALA A 136 -0.14 1.80 14.59
N GLU A 137 -0.03 0.73 15.39
CA GLU A 137 -0.99 0.41 16.45
C GLU A 137 -0.97 1.46 17.56
N GLN A 138 0.23 1.89 18.00
CA GLN A 138 0.39 2.99 18.95
C GLN A 138 -0.15 4.31 18.39
N PHE A 139 0.11 4.62 17.11
CA PHE A 139 -0.41 5.83 16.47
C PHE A 139 -1.94 5.81 16.37
N LEU A 140 -2.54 4.67 16.02
CA LEU A 140 -3.98 4.49 15.96
C LEU A 140 -4.61 4.64 17.35
N GLN A 141 -4.03 3.96 18.36
CA GLN A 141 -4.48 4.02 19.74
C GLN A 141 -4.46 5.47 20.27
N ASN A 142 -3.33 6.17 20.09
CA ASN A 142 -3.19 7.58 20.47
C ASN A 142 -4.20 8.49 19.76
N SER A 143 -4.49 8.21 18.48
CA SER A 143 -5.46 8.99 17.69
C SER A 143 -6.90 8.78 18.18
N ILE A 144 -7.27 7.54 18.52
CA ILE A 144 -8.58 7.21 19.08
C ILE A 144 -8.76 7.86 20.45
N GLU A 145 -7.76 7.76 21.32
CA GLU A 145 -7.78 8.36 22.66
C GLU A 145 -7.91 9.89 22.59
N ARG A 146 -7.12 10.52 21.72
CA ARG A 146 -7.21 11.96 21.48
C ARG A 146 -8.61 12.36 21.00
N PHE A 147 -9.17 11.63 20.04
CA PHE A 147 -10.51 11.91 19.52
C PHE A 147 -11.59 11.75 20.59
N GLN A 148 -11.52 10.69 21.41
CA GLN A 148 -12.46 10.48 22.52
C GLN A 148 -12.37 11.60 23.57
N ARG A 149 -11.16 12.04 23.89
CA ARG A 149 -10.91 13.14 24.84
C ARG A 149 -11.44 14.47 24.30
N GLU A 150 -11.13 14.81 23.05
CA GLU A 150 -11.63 16.03 22.42
C GLU A 150 -13.17 16.04 22.37
N LYS A 151 -13.79 14.89 22.04
CA LYS A 151 -15.25 14.74 22.05
C LYS A 151 -15.85 14.89 23.45
N LEU A 152 -15.23 14.33 24.49
CA LEU A 152 -15.69 14.49 25.86
C LEU A 152 -15.57 15.93 26.34
N LEU A 153 -14.49 16.63 26.02
CA LEU A 153 -14.34 18.05 26.34
C LEU A 153 -15.42 18.90 25.67
N GLN A 154 -15.70 18.65 24.38
CA GLN A 154 -16.81 19.32 23.68
C GLN A 154 -18.16 19.07 24.36
N LEU A 155 -18.44 17.83 24.76
CA LEU A 155 -19.70 17.51 25.46
C LEU A 155 -19.77 18.14 26.85
N ILE A 156 -18.64 18.30 27.54
CA ILE A 156 -18.55 19.00 28.83
C ILE A 156 -18.84 20.49 28.64
N ASP A 157 -18.24 21.11 27.63
CA ASP A 157 -18.49 22.52 27.29
C ASP A 157 -19.97 22.73 26.92
N GLU A 158 -20.56 21.84 26.12
CA GLU A 158 -21.99 21.87 25.81
C GLU A 158 -22.89 21.70 27.05
N ALA A 159 -22.47 20.86 28.01
CA ALA A 159 -23.21 20.68 29.26
C ALA A 159 -23.11 21.93 30.16
N LEU A 160 -21.96 22.61 30.16
CA LEU A 160 -21.78 23.90 30.84
C LEU A 160 -22.65 25.00 30.22
N ASP A 161 -22.68 25.09 28.88
CA ASP A 161 -23.52 26.05 28.16
C ASP A 161 -25.01 25.83 28.45
N LYS A 162 -25.43 24.57 28.58
CA LYS A 162 -26.81 24.18 28.92
C LYS A 162 -27.10 24.19 30.42
N GLN A 163 -26.12 24.52 31.26
CA GLN A 163 -26.20 24.45 32.73
C GLN A 163 -26.63 23.07 33.29
N ASP A 164 -26.36 22.00 32.55
CA ASP A 164 -26.72 20.63 32.94
C ASP A 164 -25.65 20.04 33.86
N LYS A 165 -25.87 20.22 35.17
CA LYS A 165 -24.99 19.70 36.22
C LYS A 165 -24.87 18.17 36.21
N THR A 166 -25.92 17.46 35.79
CA THR A 166 -25.94 15.99 35.80
C THR A 166 -25.09 15.44 34.66
N ALA A 167 -25.24 15.99 33.46
CA ALA A 167 -24.42 15.65 32.30
C ALA A 167 -22.95 16.03 32.54
N PHE A 168 -22.69 17.22 33.09
CA PHE A 168 -21.34 17.67 33.43
C PHE A 168 -20.62 16.70 34.37
N SER A 169 -21.27 16.28 35.47
CA SER A 169 -20.67 15.37 36.44
C SER A 169 -20.34 14.01 35.81
N ALA A 170 -21.26 13.45 35.02
CA ALA A 170 -21.08 12.15 34.39
C ALA A 170 -19.98 12.16 33.30
N LEU A 171 -19.90 13.23 32.51
CA LEU A 171 -18.89 13.39 31.46
C LEU A 171 -17.50 13.66 32.04
N THR A 172 -17.43 14.44 33.14
CA THR A 172 -16.18 14.70 33.87
C THR A 172 -15.64 13.43 34.52
N GLU A 173 -16.51 12.59 35.08
CA GLU A 173 -16.13 11.29 35.64
C GLU A 173 -15.54 10.37 34.58
N LYS A 174 -16.18 10.28 33.39
CA LYS A 174 -15.64 9.52 32.24
C LYS A 174 -14.29 10.05 31.76
N LEU A 175 -14.10 11.37 31.74
CA LEU A 175 -12.83 11.99 31.38
C LEU A 175 -11.72 11.65 32.40
N ASN A 176 -12.05 11.60 33.69
CA ASN A 176 -11.10 11.25 34.75
C ASN A 176 -10.69 9.78 34.68
N GLN A 177 -11.64 8.86 34.41
CA GLN A 177 -11.35 7.43 34.22
C GLN A 177 -10.40 7.18 33.04
N LEU A 178 -10.57 7.91 31.92
CA LEU A 178 -9.65 7.85 30.78
C LEU A 178 -8.23 8.30 31.16
N LYS A 179 -8.09 9.42 31.89
CA LYS A 179 -6.78 9.92 32.36
C LYS A 179 -6.08 8.98 33.34
N GLU A 180 -6.83 8.26 34.17
CA GLU A 180 -6.29 7.32 35.14
C GLU A 180 -5.76 6.04 34.47
N THR A 181 -6.40 5.64 33.38
CA THR A 181 -5.97 4.51 32.52
C THR A 181 -4.66 4.85 31.78
N GLU A 182 -4.51 6.09 31.28
CA GLU A 182 -3.27 6.59 30.65
C GLU A 182 -2.07 6.55 31.62
N LYS A 183 -2.25 6.90 32.91
CA LYS A 183 -1.17 6.90 33.90
C LYS A 183 -0.65 5.50 34.25
N ASN A 184 -1.50 4.49 34.22
CA ASN A 184 -1.11 3.12 34.58
C ASN A 184 -0.46 2.35 33.41
N GLY A 185 -0.66 2.79 32.17
CA GLY A 185 -0.03 2.20 30.98
C GLY A 185 1.44 2.61 30.76
N SER A 186 1.90 3.72 31.33
CA SER A 186 3.28 4.24 31.15
C SER A 186 4.31 3.69 32.15
N LEU A 187 3.91 2.77 33.04
CA LEU A 187 4.72 2.19 34.12
C LEU A 187 4.99 0.68 33.97
N ARG A 188 4.70 0.10 32.79
CA ARG A 188 4.99 -1.31 32.48
C ARG A 188 5.85 -1.44 31.23
#